data_AF-A0A662YIP9-F1
#
_entry.id   AF-A0A662YIP9-F1
#
_cell.length_a   1.000
_cell.length_b   1.000
_cell.length_c   1.000
_cell.angle_alpha   90.00
_cell.angle_beta   90.00
_cell.angle_gamma   90.00
#
_symmetry.space_group_name_H-M   'P 1'
#
loop_
_entity.id
_entity.type
_entity.pdbx_description
1 polymer ?
#
loop_
_entity_poly.entity_id
_entity_poly.type
_entity_poly.pdbx_seq_one_letter_code
_entity_poly.pdbx_strand_id
1 'polypeptide(L)'
;MSWKFKPDAGRFHYGLSLQYSPSDTALTLSSIKALSVTLSSTAMSTLRYLPPTTGEALGSKAWRLVAETEDPRVGIALYELPLGDWRASSLVALVWTQTREVSRLFLQLHTAELLHSAPQRALKVRRDDDLDRSHGLHSYTAAVSLRSLDQLFWEHEVYDVEFPTPEASSVTVQLLDDVHGGSTAARDRTLCSETDPALRVETEAITYAMRNCLLVDFTLWDADCMPVWAFSRALEITATSGRQQENEYDDVDMSVSSAGEVIRRLELRFHDEARSNELVVRLMSLSPPLHQQTTKKTKLWVAQVSVTLSLSFINTTFGTKY
;
A
#
# COMPACT_ATOMS: atom_id res chain seq x y z
N MET A 1 -5.99 20.95 14.74
CA MET A 1 -7.16 20.06 14.70
C MET A 1 -6.81 18.79 15.47
N SER A 2 -7.67 18.33 16.39
CA SER A 2 -7.50 17.03 17.07
C SER A 2 -8.32 15.98 16.34
N TRP A 3 -7.67 14.99 15.73
CA TRP A 3 -8.35 13.87 15.07
C TRP A 3 -8.48 12.70 16.05
N LYS A 4 -9.66 12.05 16.10
CA LYS A 4 -9.92 10.90 16.99
C LYS A 4 -10.06 9.64 16.13
N PHE A 5 -9.19 8.66 16.33
CA PHE A 5 -9.24 7.37 15.65
C PHE A 5 -9.98 6.34 16.52
N LYS A 6 -11.13 5.86 16.04
CA LYS A 6 -11.93 4.77 16.63
C LYS A 6 -12.50 3.91 15.50
N PRO A 7 -11.84 2.82 15.10
CA PRO A 7 -12.39 1.93 14.08
C PRO A 7 -13.61 1.18 14.61
N ASP A 8 -14.57 0.93 13.72
CA ASP A 8 -15.74 0.11 13.99
C ASP A 8 -15.34 -1.36 14.19
N ALA A 9 -16.11 -2.10 14.99
CA ALA A 9 -15.88 -3.52 15.21
C ALA A 9 -15.88 -4.30 13.89
N GLY A 10 -14.82 -5.06 13.61
CA GLY A 10 -14.67 -5.86 12.39
C GLY A 10 -13.93 -5.17 11.24
N ARG A 11 -13.74 -3.85 11.30
CA ARG A 11 -12.91 -3.09 10.35
C ARG A 11 -11.52 -2.84 10.92
N PHE A 12 -10.50 -2.91 10.08
CA PHE A 12 -9.12 -2.65 10.47
C PHE A 12 -8.51 -1.68 9.48
N HIS A 13 -8.32 -0.43 9.91
CA HIS A 13 -7.76 0.61 9.06
C HIS A 13 -6.30 0.85 9.46
N TYR A 14 -5.37 0.41 8.62
CA TYR A 14 -3.94 0.54 8.88
C TYR A 14 -3.34 1.86 8.34
N GLY A 15 -4.04 2.52 7.42
CA GLY A 15 -3.70 3.85 6.93
C GLY A 15 -4.71 4.92 7.34
N LEU A 16 -4.21 6.11 7.67
CA LEU A 16 -4.99 7.30 7.97
C LEU A 16 -4.57 8.45 7.06
N SER A 17 -5.54 9.13 6.45
CA SER A 17 -5.29 10.35 5.67
C SER A 17 -5.78 11.59 6.41
N LEU A 18 -4.89 12.55 6.58
CA LEU A 18 -5.20 13.86 7.13
C LEU A 18 -4.93 14.93 6.08
N GLN A 19 -5.97 15.64 5.66
CA GLN A 19 -5.84 16.74 4.71
C GLN A 19 -5.42 18.03 5.41
N TYR A 20 -4.48 18.74 4.79
CA TYR A 20 -4.07 20.08 5.17
C TYR A 20 -4.15 21.01 3.96
N SER A 21 -4.74 22.18 4.18
CA SER A 21 -4.82 23.24 3.18
C SER A 21 -3.77 24.30 3.52
N PRO A 22 -2.76 24.54 2.66
CA PRO A 22 -1.79 25.61 2.88
C PRO A 22 -2.49 26.96 3.04
N SER A 23 -2.07 27.75 4.01
CA SER A 23 -2.52 29.14 4.16
C SER A 23 -1.82 30.08 3.18
N ASP A 24 -0.62 29.73 2.74
CA ASP A 24 0.15 30.44 1.72
C ASP A 24 -0.19 29.88 0.34
N THR A 25 -0.81 30.70 -0.50
CA THR A 25 -1.21 30.33 -1.86
C THR A 25 -0.04 30.25 -2.83
N ALA A 26 1.11 30.84 -2.49
CA ALA A 26 2.34 30.78 -3.29
C ALA A 26 3.30 29.67 -2.80
N LEU A 27 2.84 28.80 -1.89
CA LEU A 27 3.66 27.71 -1.38
C LEU A 27 4.05 26.75 -2.51
N THR A 28 5.34 26.56 -2.71
CA THR A 28 5.90 25.57 -3.64
C THR A 28 6.67 24.49 -2.88
N LEU A 29 6.87 23.31 -3.47
CA LEU A 29 7.66 22.25 -2.82
C LEU A 29 9.08 22.70 -2.45
N SER A 30 9.71 23.56 -3.27
CA SER A 30 11.04 24.11 -2.99
C SER A 30 11.03 25.20 -1.91
N SER A 31 9.89 25.81 -1.62
CA SER A 31 9.77 26.81 -0.55
C SER A 31 9.58 26.20 0.84
N ILE A 32 9.21 24.91 0.92
CA ILE A 32 9.08 24.18 2.17
C ILE A 32 10.47 23.89 2.73
N LYS A 33 10.93 24.72 3.67
CA LYS A 33 12.27 24.59 4.28
C LYS A 33 12.32 23.62 5.46
N ALA A 34 11.20 23.47 6.17
CA ALA A 34 11.09 22.64 7.36
C ALA A 34 9.70 22.01 7.45
N LEU A 35 9.67 20.75 7.88
CA LEU A 35 8.46 19.98 8.15
C LEU A 35 8.64 19.34 9.52
N SER A 36 7.68 19.56 10.40
CA SER A 36 7.62 18.87 11.69
C SER A 36 6.24 18.24 11.83
N VAL A 37 6.22 16.92 11.93
CA VAL A 37 5.02 16.15 12.22
C VAL A 37 5.19 15.58 13.61
N THR A 38 4.32 15.99 14.52
CA THR A 38 4.29 15.49 15.90
C THR A 38 2.99 14.75 16.13
N LEU A 39 3.11 13.52 16.62
CA LEU A 39 2.01 12.63 16.93
C LEU A 39 1.89 12.48 18.44
N SER A 40 0.65 12.51 18.91
CA SER A 40 0.29 12.28 20.32
C SER A 40 -0.87 11.30 20.35
N SER A 41 -0.77 10.27 21.17
CA SER A 41 -1.82 9.26 21.34
C SER A 41 -2.11 9.09 22.82
N THR A 42 -3.34 8.70 23.18
CA THR A 42 -3.64 8.29 24.57
C THR A 42 -3.03 6.93 24.92
N ALA A 43 -2.69 6.13 23.91
CA ALA A 43 -1.99 4.86 24.07
C ALA A 43 -0.47 5.02 24.26
N MET A 44 0.09 6.21 23.97
CA MET A 44 1.50 6.50 24.12
C MET A 44 1.72 7.64 25.11
N SER A 45 2.54 7.41 26.13
CA SER A 45 2.87 8.45 27.12
C SER A 45 3.83 9.53 26.59
N THR A 46 4.47 9.30 25.44
CA THR A 46 5.46 10.20 24.83
C THR A 46 5.01 10.68 23.45
N LEU A 47 5.32 11.95 23.15
CA LEU A 47 5.16 12.51 21.81
C LEU A 47 6.12 11.81 20.85
N ARG A 48 5.63 11.49 19.65
CA ARG A 48 6.44 10.92 18.58
C ARG A 48 6.63 11.94 17.48
N TYR A 49 7.87 12.11 17.05
CA TYR A 49 8.22 12.95 15.91
C TYR A 49 8.41 12.07 14.67
N LEU A 50 7.85 12.48 13.55
CA LEU A 50 8.08 11.84 12.25
C LEU A 50 8.94 12.77 11.38
N PRO A 51 10.28 12.62 11.42
CA PRO A 51 11.14 13.41 10.56
C PRO A 51 10.98 13.01 9.08
N PRO A 52 11.23 13.93 8.13
CA PRO A 52 11.48 13.56 6.75
C PRO A 52 12.66 12.59 6.66
N THR A 53 12.59 11.60 5.76
CA THR A 53 13.66 10.60 5.62
C THR A 53 14.94 11.15 5.01
N THR A 54 14.86 12.28 4.32
CA THR A 54 16.02 13.03 3.84
C THR A 54 16.57 13.82 5.02
N GLY A 55 17.67 13.38 5.63
CA GLY A 55 18.35 14.11 6.72
C GLY A 55 18.95 15.47 6.32
N GLU A 56 18.63 15.98 5.12
CA GLU A 56 19.01 17.29 4.60
C GLU A 56 17.85 18.28 4.66
N ALA A 57 18.13 19.57 4.41
CA ALA A 57 17.11 20.60 4.26
C ALA A 57 16.06 20.17 3.22
N LEU A 58 14.77 20.24 3.58
CA LEU A 58 13.69 19.95 2.65
C LEU A 58 13.84 20.84 1.41
N GLY A 59 13.89 20.19 0.25
CA GLY A 59 13.97 20.82 -1.05
C GLY A 59 13.26 19.96 -2.08
N SER A 60 13.16 20.43 -3.31
CA SER A 60 12.43 19.72 -4.38
C SER A 60 12.90 18.28 -4.61
N LYS A 61 14.19 18.00 -4.38
CA LYS A 61 14.78 16.66 -4.54
C LYS A 61 14.33 15.64 -3.47
N ALA A 62 13.81 16.10 -2.34
CA ALA A 62 13.29 15.20 -1.30
C ALA A 62 11.94 14.59 -1.69
N TRP A 63 11.23 15.21 -2.63
CA TRP A 63 9.92 14.78 -3.09
C TRP A 63 10.05 13.87 -4.30
N ARG A 64 9.41 12.71 -4.24
CA ARG A 64 9.28 11.77 -5.35
C ARG A 64 8.02 12.11 -6.14
N LEU A 65 8.13 12.30 -7.45
CA LEU A 65 6.96 12.35 -8.33
C LEU A 65 6.34 10.95 -8.38
N VAL A 66 5.05 10.86 -8.07
CA VAL A 66 4.29 9.60 -8.11
C VAL A 66 3.47 9.49 -9.38
N ALA A 67 2.78 10.57 -9.74
CA ALA A 67 2.01 10.65 -10.98
C ALA A 67 1.83 12.09 -11.43
N GLU A 68 1.59 12.25 -12.72
CA GLU A 68 1.27 13.53 -13.34
C GLU A 68 0.13 13.34 -14.33
N THR A 69 -0.83 14.27 -14.36
CA THR A 69 -1.96 14.21 -15.29
C THR A 69 -1.48 14.39 -16.72
N GLU A 70 -1.83 13.46 -17.61
CA GLU A 70 -1.55 13.58 -19.05
C GLU A 70 -2.34 14.73 -19.72
N ASP A 71 -3.51 15.13 -19.17
CA ASP A 71 -4.30 16.22 -19.73
C ASP A 71 -3.66 17.58 -19.39
N PRO A 72 -3.12 18.32 -20.39
CA PRO A 72 -2.44 19.60 -20.16
C PRO A 72 -3.38 20.70 -19.67
N ARG A 73 -4.71 20.50 -19.75
CA ARG A 73 -5.72 21.47 -19.29
C ARG A 73 -5.93 21.45 -17.78
N VAL A 74 -5.69 20.30 -17.14
CA VAL A 74 -5.81 20.15 -15.68
C VAL A 74 -4.46 20.43 -15.02
N GLY A 75 -3.37 19.87 -15.57
CA GLY A 75 -2.00 20.19 -15.17
C GLY A 75 -1.73 20.00 -13.68
N ILE A 76 -1.84 18.77 -13.18
CA ILE A 76 -1.60 18.43 -11.77
C ILE A 76 -0.59 17.29 -11.65
N ALA A 77 0.29 17.39 -10.66
CA ALA A 77 1.25 16.37 -10.27
C ALA A 77 1.09 15.99 -8.80
N LEU A 78 1.28 14.70 -8.51
CA LEU A 78 1.27 14.12 -7.19
C LEU A 78 2.71 13.82 -6.77
N TYR A 79 3.13 14.42 -5.67
CA TYR A 79 4.45 14.18 -5.09
C TYR A 79 4.32 13.51 -3.72
N GLU A 80 5.30 12.71 -3.35
CA GLU A 80 5.35 12.02 -2.08
C GLU A 80 6.70 12.21 -1.39
N LEU A 81 6.64 12.40 -0.07
CA LEU A 81 7.78 12.46 0.83
C LEU A 81 7.59 11.42 1.95
N PRO A 82 8.42 10.37 2.01
CA PRO A 82 8.40 9.42 3.12
C PRO A 82 8.76 10.08 4.46
N LEU A 83 8.08 9.64 5.53
CA LEU A 83 8.22 10.17 6.88
C LEU A 83 8.45 9.06 7.91
N GLY A 84 9.13 9.43 9.00
CA GLY A 84 9.36 8.56 10.15
C GLY A 84 10.62 7.69 10.00
N ASP A 85 11.10 7.19 11.12
CA ASP A 85 12.31 6.37 11.17
C ASP A 85 12.13 5.05 10.40
N TRP A 86 10.92 4.49 10.44
CA TRP A 86 10.57 3.26 9.73
C TRP A 86 10.15 3.52 8.29
N ARG A 87 10.05 4.81 7.93
CA ARG A 87 9.52 5.29 6.67
C ARG A 87 8.11 4.77 6.42
N ALA A 88 7.33 4.39 7.43
CA ALA A 88 6.05 3.75 7.16
C ALA A 88 4.96 4.77 6.78
N SER A 89 5.10 6.03 7.19
CA SER A 89 4.18 7.12 6.83
C SER A 89 4.70 7.93 5.64
N SER A 90 3.85 8.75 5.02
CA SER A 90 4.26 9.67 3.95
C SER A 90 3.45 10.98 3.96
N LEU A 91 4.02 12.04 3.40
CA LEU A 91 3.32 13.27 3.06
C LEU A 91 3.13 13.32 1.55
N VAL A 92 1.90 13.45 1.12
CA VAL A 92 1.52 13.55 -0.30
C VAL A 92 1.14 14.99 -0.61
N ALA A 93 1.71 15.56 -1.65
CA ALA A 93 1.44 16.91 -2.12
C ALA A 93 0.79 16.89 -3.51
N LEU A 94 -0.30 17.64 -3.64
CA LEU A 94 -0.94 17.91 -4.91
C LEU A 94 -0.43 19.26 -5.42
N VAL A 95 0.19 19.28 -6.59
CA VAL A 95 0.90 20.44 -7.12
C VAL A 95 0.40 20.77 -8.52
N TRP A 96 0.12 22.05 -8.77
CA TRP A 96 -0.17 22.53 -10.12
C TRP A 96 1.09 22.49 -10.98
N THR A 97 1.08 21.85 -12.14
CA THR A 97 2.27 21.69 -12.98
C THR A 97 2.73 23.02 -13.58
N GLN A 98 1.78 23.91 -13.88
CA GLN A 98 2.05 25.22 -14.49
C GLN A 98 2.68 26.21 -13.51
N THR A 99 2.07 26.41 -12.32
CA THR A 99 2.56 27.38 -11.32
C THR A 99 3.53 26.78 -10.32
N ARG A 100 3.58 25.44 -10.21
CA ARG A 100 4.34 24.67 -9.19
C ARG A 100 3.88 24.92 -7.76
N GLU A 101 2.69 25.51 -7.60
CA GLU A 101 2.08 25.78 -6.31
C GLU A 101 1.43 24.52 -5.74
N VAL A 102 1.58 24.34 -4.43
CA VAL A 102 0.99 23.26 -3.66
C VAL A 102 -0.48 23.61 -3.39
N SER A 103 -1.37 22.88 -4.04
CA SER A 103 -2.82 23.01 -3.86
C SER A 103 -3.28 22.40 -2.53
N ARG A 104 -2.80 21.20 -2.22
CA ARG A 104 -3.19 20.41 -1.04
C ARG A 104 -2.04 19.56 -0.54
N LEU A 105 -2.03 19.31 0.76
CA LEU A 105 -1.14 18.36 1.43
C LEU A 105 -1.99 17.29 2.12
N PHE A 106 -1.55 16.04 2.06
CA PHE A 106 -2.19 14.91 2.72
C PHE A 106 -1.15 14.12 3.50
N LEU A 107 -1.28 14.11 4.82
CA LEU A 107 -0.45 13.29 5.68
C LEU A 107 -1.04 11.88 5.74
N GLN A 108 -0.31 10.91 5.20
CA GLN A 108 -0.58 9.48 5.27
C GLN A 108 0.12 8.89 6.48
N LEU A 109 -0.64 8.58 7.53
CA LEU A 109 -0.12 7.96 8.73
C LEU A 109 -0.40 6.46 8.70
N HIS A 110 0.65 5.69 8.86
CA HIS A 110 0.52 4.26 9.08
C HIS A 110 0.34 3.97 10.58
N THR A 111 -0.64 3.14 10.96
CA THR A 111 -0.99 2.92 12.38
C THR A 111 0.12 2.26 13.19
N ALA A 112 1.00 1.47 12.55
CA ALA A 112 2.22 0.97 13.20
C ALA A 112 3.10 2.10 13.76
N GLU A 113 3.15 3.26 13.09
CA GLU A 113 3.89 4.45 13.57
C GLU A 113 3.18 5.13 14.75
N LEU A 114 1.86 4.94 14.87
CA LEU A 114 1.05 5.56 15.92
C LEU A 114 0.97 4.73 17.20
N LEU A 115 1.06 3.41 17.09
CA LEU A 115 0.71 2.52 18.18
C LEU A 115 1.92 1.75 18.73
N HIS A 116 3.01 1.59 17.96
CA HIS A 116 4.17 0.75 18.34
C HIS A 116 3.75 -0.64 18.87
N SER A 117 2.56 -1.10 18.53
CA SER A 117 1.93 -2.25 19.15
C SER A 117 1.25 -3.10 18.11
N ALA A 118 1.05 -4.36 18.50
CA ALA A 118 0.17 -5.33 17.88
C ALA A 118 -1.16 -4.72 17.40
N PRO A 119 -1.84 -5.36 16.45
CA PRO A 119 -3.11 -4.89 15.89
C PRO A 119 -4.11 -4.48 16.96
N GLN A 120 -5.06 -3.61 16.60
CA GLN A 120 -6.10 -3.12 17.51
C GLN A 120 -7.04 -4.23 18.05
N ARG A 121 -6.77 -5.48 17.67
CA ARG A 121 -7.41 -6.71 18.10
C ARG A 121 -6.34 -7.73 18.46
N ALA A 122 -6.68 -8.69 19.31
CA ALA A 122 -5.83 -9.84 19.57
C ALA A 122 -5.64 -10.64 18.27
N LEU A 123 -4.41 -10.67 17.75
CA LEU A 123 -4.02 -11.62 16.72
C LEU A 123 -3.94 -13.01 17.33
N LYS A 124 -4.37 -14.02 16.58
CA LYS A 124 -4.23 -15.41 16.99
C LYS A 124 -2.91 -15.92 16.45
N VAL A 125 -1.96 -16.15 17.35
CA VAL A 125 -0.61 -16.62 17.02
C VAL A 125 -0.51 -18.12 17.30
N ARG A 126 0.14 -18.86 16.42
CA ARG A 126 0.70 -20.18 16.75
C ARG A 126 2.06 -20.02 17.41
N ARG A 127 2.13 -20.30 18.71
CA ARG A 127 3.38 -20.41 19.46
C ARG A 127 3.76 -21.88 19.48
N ASP A 128 4.47 -22.33 18.45
CA ASP A 128 5.15 -23.61 18.54
C ASP A 128 6.55 -23.35 19.11
N ASP A 129 6.84 -24.01 20.24
CA ASP A 129 7.85 -23.61 21.25
C ASP A 129 9.29 -24.12 20.96
N ASP A 130 9.59 -24.46 19.71
CA ASP A 130 10.91 -24.95 19.33
C ASP A 130 11.66 -23.90 18.48
N LEU A 131 12.95 -23.70 18.78
CA LEU A 131 13.88 -22.92 17.94
C LEU A 131 14.09 -23.66 16.61
N ASP A 132 13.10 -23.55 15.74
CA ASP A 132 13.11 -24.11 14.40
C ASP A 132 14.20 -23.41 13.58
N ARG A 133 14.89 -24.18 12.73
CA ARG A 133 15.83 -23.65 11.74
C ARG A 133 15.16 -22.72 10.74
N SER A 134 13.84 -22.71 10.72
CA SER A 134 12.96 -21.87 9.91
C SER A 134 12.44 -20.61 10.63
N HIS A 135 12.95 -20.31 11.83
CA HIS A 135 12.57 -19.09 12.59
C HIS A 135 12.66 -17.82 11.73
N GLY A 136 11.59 -17.01 11.70
CA GLY A 136 11.51 -15.84 10.82
C GLY A 136 11.07 -16.15 9.38
N LEU A 137 10.67 -17.37 9.04
CA LEU A 137 9.99 -17.70 7.78
C LEU A 137 8.50 -18.04 7.97
N HIS A 138 8.03 -18.24 9.19
CA HIS A 138 6.68 -18.72 9.47
C HIS A 138 5.92 -17.83 10.45
N SER A 139 4.61 -18.06 10.53
CA SER A 139 3.70 -17.44 11.52
C SER A 139 3.55 -15.93 11.38
N TYR A 140 3.68 -15.40 10.16
CA TYR A 140 3.41 -14.00 9.91
C TYR A 140 1.91 -13.72 9.81
N THR A 141 1.51 -12.51 10.17
CA THR A 141 0.22 -11.93 9.77
C THR A 141 0.50 -10.80 8.79
N ALA A 142 -0.20 -10.76 7.67
CA ALA A 142 -0.09 -9.70 6.68
C ALA A 142 -1.43 -8.99 6.51
N ALA A 143 -1.43 -7.67 6.37
CA ALA A 143 -2.60 -6.92 5.99
C ALA A 143 -2.29 -5.91 4.89
N VAL A 144 -3.23 -5.78 3.95
CA VAL A 144 -3.11 -4.90 2.79
C VAL A 144 -4.42 -4.16 2.57
N SER A 145 -4.35 -2.87 2.32
CA SER A 145 -5.50 -2.07 1.86
C SER A 145 -5.17 -1.25 0.63
N LEU A 146 -6.14 -1.17 -0.29
CA LEU A 146 -6.15 -0.28 -1.44
C LEU A 146 -7.23 0.77 -1.25
N ARG A 147 -6.85 2.04 -1.32
CA ARG A 147 -7.75 3.16 -1.06
C ARG A 147 -7.39 4.40 -1.87
N SER A 148 -8.32 5.33 -1.97
CA SER A 148 -8.04 6.73 -2.27
C SER A 148 -7.80 7.50 -0.96
N LEU A 149 -7.65 8.83 -1.07
CA LEU A 149 -7.46 9.71 0.08
C LEU A 149 -8.67 9.74 1.03
N ASP A 150 -9.83 9.33 0.54
CA ASP A 150 -11.12 9.46 1.20
C ASP A 150 -11.90 8.15 1.33
N GLN A 151 -11.56 7.16 0.50
CA GLN A 151 -12.35 5.96 0.37
C GLN A 151 -11.47 4.71 0.34
N LEU A 152 -11.82 3.73 1.17
CA LEU A 152 -11.29 2.38 1.09
C LEU A 152 -11.99 1.59 -0.03
N PHE A 153 -11.21 0.99 -0.92
CA PHE A 153 -11.73 0.17 -2.03
C PHE A 153 -11.65 -1.32 -1.73
N TRP A 154 -10.57 -1.75 -1.10
CA TRP A 154 -10.31 -3.14 -0.81
C TRP A 154 -9.40 -3.24 0.40
N GLU A 155 -9.67 -4.19 1.29
CA GLU A 155 -8.77 -4.56 2.38
C GLU A 155 -8.78 -6.07 2.55
N HIS A 156 -7.63 -6.60 2.96
CA HIS A 156 -7.45 -8.02 3.17
C HIS A 156 -6.41 -8.25 4.26
N GLU A 157 -6.68 -9.22 5.12
CA GLU A 157 -5.74 -9.68 6.14
C GLU A 157 -5.62 -11.20 6.06
N VAL A 158 -4.37 -11.68 6.12
CA VAL A 158 -3.98 -13.08 6.02
C VAL A 158 -3.16 -13.44 7.24
N TYR A 159 -3.46 -14.60 7.82
CA TYR A 159 -2.80 -15.16 9.00
C TYR A 159 -1.98 -16.38 8.60
N ASP A 160 -1.07 -16.79 9.49
CA ASP A 160 -0.24 -17.98 9.30
C ASP A 160 0.50 -17.95 7.95
N VAL A 161 0.99 -16.76 7.56
CA VAL A 161 1.75 -16.58 6.33
C VAL A 161 3.12 -17.24 6.52
N GLU A 162 3.43 -18.17 5.63
CA GLU A 162 4.66 -18.96 5.62
C GLU A 162 5.42 -18.71 4.32
N PHE A 163 6.70 -18.37 4.45
CA PHE A 163 7.62 -18.23 3.34
C PHE A 163 8.27 -19.59 3.03
N PRO A 164 8.49 -19.89 1.74
CA PRO A 164 9.18 -21.13 1.36
C PRO A 164 10.62 -21.14 1.88
N THR A 165 11.21 -22.33 1.96
CA THR A 165 12.63 -22.49 2.24
C THR A 165 13.46 -21.66 1.25
N PRO A 166 14.45 -20.88 1.71
CA PRO A 166 15.19 -20.01 0.81
C PRO A 166 16.05 -20.79 -0.19
N GLU A 167 15.82 -20.53 -1.48
CA GLU A 167 16.67 -21.02 -2.58
C GLU A 167 17.51 -19.90 -3.21
N ALA A 168 17.16 -18.65 -2.90
CA ALA A 168 17.77 -17.44 -3.42
C ALA A 168 17.95 -16.40 -2.30
N SER A 169 18.46 -15.22 -2.63
CA SER A 169 18.66 -14.09 -1.69
C SER A 169 17.36 -13.48 -1.13
N SER A 170 16.20 -13.96 -1.58
CA SER A 170 14.88 -13.51 -1.16
C SER A 170 13.88 -14.65 -1.21
N VAL A 171 12.81 -14.52 -0.44
CA VAL A 171 11.67 -15.44 -0.42
C VAL A 171 10.40 -14.70 -0.79
N THR A 172 9.54 -15.33 -1.58
CA THR A 172 8.28 -14.73 -2.06
C THR A 172 7.10 -15.62 -1.69
N VAL A 173 6.01 -15.00 -1.25
CA VAL A 173 4.74 -15.67 -0.98
C VAL A 173 3.60 -14.96 -1.68
N GLN A 174 2.61 -15.75 -2.11
CA GLN A 174 1.35 -15.30 -2.68
C GLN A 174 0.27 -15.28 -1.60
N LEU A 175 -0.35 -14.13 -1.35
CA LEU A 175 -1.32 -13.95 -0.26
C LEU A 175 -2.77 -14.25 -0.65
N LEU A 176 -3.07 -14.19 -1.95
CA LEU A 176 -4.36 -14.59 -2.50
C LEU A 176 -4.08 -15.86 -3.31
N ASP A 177 -4.73 -16.98 -3.02
CA ASP A 177 -4.62 -18.18 -3.88
C ASP A 177 -6.03 -18.73 -4.10
N ASP A 178 -6.51 -18.62 -5.34
CA ASP A 178 -7.86 -18.99 -5.77
C ASP A 178 -7.88 -20.25 -6.67
N VAL A 179 -6.73 -20.87 -6.98
CA VAL A 179 -6.63 -21.86 -8.09
C VAL A 179 -6.40 -23.31 -7.65
N HIS A 180 -5.97 -23.58 -6.42
CA HIS A 180 -5.73 -24.95 -5.95
C HIS A 180 -6.54 -25.28 -4.70
N GLY A 181 -7.66 -25.99 -4.86
CA GLY A 181 -8.38 -26.64 -3.74
C GLY A 181 -7.52 -27.68 -3.01
N GLY A 182 -6.45 -27.26 -2.33
CA GLY A 182 -5.36 -28.11 -1.86
C GLY A 182 -4.45 -27.42 -0.83
N SER A 183 -5.02 -27.09 0.33
CA SER A 183 -4.42 -27.18 1.67
C SER A 183 -2.98 -26.66 1.91
N THR A 184 -2.89 -25.46 2.46
CA THR A 184 -2.16 -25.20 3.72
C THR A 184 -3.00 -24.28 4.63
N ALA A 185 -3.85 -24.91 5.46
CA ALA A 185 -4.36 -24.42 6.73
C ALA A 185 -4.95 -22.99 6.87
N ALA A 186 -5.47 -22.37 5.80
CA ALA A 186 -6.34 -21.19 5.94
C ALA A 186 -7.72 -21.57 6.52
N ARG A 187 -7.78 -21.88 7.83
CA ARG A 187 -9.04 -21.90 8.59
C ARG A 187 -9.45 -20.46 8.92
N ASP A 188 -10.14 -19.87 7.95
CA ASP A 188 -11.32 -19.02 8.12
C ASP A 188 -11.23 -17.83 9.07
N ARG A 189 -10.37 -16.84 8.77
CA ARG A 189 -10.56 -15.45 9.25
C ARG A 189 -10.15 -14.40 8.22
N THR A 190 -10.48 -14.58 6.95
CA THR A 190 -10.45 -13.46 6.01
C THR A 190 -11.54 -12.46 6.40
N LEU A 191 -11.15 -11.23 6.73
CA LEU A 191 -12.09 -10.15 6.93
C LEU A 191 -12.00 -9.24 5.72
N CYS A 192 -13.03 -9.30 4.88
CA CYS A 192 -13.21 -8.40 3.75
C CYS A 192 -14.23 -7.33 4.16
N SER A 193 -13.94 -6.05 3.92
CA SER A 193 -14.93 -4.99 4.08
C SER A 193 -16.07 -5.20 3.08
N GLU A 194 -17.30 -5.46 3.57
CA GLU A 194 -18.49 -5.79 2.77
C GLU A 194 -19.06 -4.61 1.95
N THR A 195 -18.55 -3.39 2.10
CA THR A 195 -19.17 -2.22 1.48
C THR A 195 -18.71 -1.98 0.03
N ASP A 196 -19.66 -2.11 -0.90
CA ASP A 196 -19.55 -1.60 -2.27
C ASP A 196 -19.00 -0.17 -2.29
N PRO A 197 -18.02 0.14 -3.16
CA PRO A 197 -17.37 1.44 -3.14
C PRO A 197 -18.30 2.55 -3.65
N ALA A 198 -18.92 3.29 -2.74
CA ALA A 198 -19.60 4.55 -3.04
C ALA A 198 -18.59 5.71 -3.14
N LEU A 199 -18.16 6.00 -4.36
CA LEU A 199 -17.31 7.14 -4.74
C LEU A 199 -17.90 8.46 -4.27
N ARG A 200 -17.30 9.08 -3.24
CA ARG A 200 -17.54 10.48 -2.91
C ARG A 200 -16.33 11.10 -2.22
N VAL A 201 -15.45 11.76 -2.98
CA VAL A 201 -14.85 13.03 -2.54
C VAL A 201 -14.69 14.02 -3.69
N GLU A 202 -14.94 15.25 -3.25
CA GLU A 202 -15.14 16.49 -3.95
C GLU A 202 -13.79 17.18 -4.22
N THR A 203 -13.23 16.93 -5.40
CA THR A 203 -12.69 17.94 -6.34
C THR A 203 -12.23 17.19 -7.58
N GLU A 204 -12.67 17.61 -8.78
CA GLU A 204 -12.30 16.95 -10.03
C GLU A 204 -10.77 16.78 -10.17
N ALA A 205 -10.00 17.77 -9.73
CA ALA A 205 -8.54 17.79 -9.65
C ALA A 205 -7.90 16.55 -8.98
N ILE A 206 -8.39 16.14 -7.80
CA ILE A 206 -7.88 14.98 -7.08
C ILE A 206 -8.26 13.70 -7.83
N THR A 207 -9.50 13.62 -8.29
CA THR A 207 -9.99 12.48 -9.09
C THR A 207 -9.19 12.29 -10.37
N TYR A 208 -8.79 13.38 -11.03
CA TYR A 208 -7.95 13.35 -12.22
C TYR A 208 -6.52 12.89 -11.92
N ALA A 209 -5.88 13.45 -10.87
CA ALA A 209 -4.51 13.10 -10.50
C ALA A 209 -4.37 11.70 -9.89
N MET A 210 -5.39 11.21 -9.18
CA MET A 210 -5.41 9.86 -8.60
C MET A 210 -5.97 8.81 -9.56
N ARG A 211 -6.36 9.16 -10.79
CA ARG A 211 -6.99 8.20 -11.72
C ARG A 211 -6.10 7.00 -12.04
N ASN A 212 -4.79 7.20 -12.03
CA ASN A 212 -3.78 6.16 -12.26
C ASN A 212 -3.04 5.77 -10.98
N CYS A 213 -3.49 6.16 -9.79
CA CYS A 213 -2.79 5.85 -8.53
C CYS A 213 -3.73 5.34 -7.46
N LEU A 214 -3.21 4.46 -6.61
CA LEU A 214 -3.90 4.04 -5.39
C LEU A 214 -2.97 4.23 -4.19
N LEU A 215 -3.56 4.56 -3.04
CA LEU A 215 -2.88 4.46 -1.77
C LEU A 215 -2.90 3.00 -1.34
N VAL A 216 -1.72 2.46 -1.07
CA VAL A 216 -1.52 1.11 -0.58
C VAL A 216 -0.99 1.21 0.82
N ASP A 217 -1.73 0.65 1.78
CA ASP A 217 -1.22 0.42 3.13
C ASP A 217 -0.92 -1.06 3.28
N PHE A 218 0.23 -1.37 3.87
CA PHE A 218 0.69 -2.72 4.08
C PHE A 218 1.31 -2.85 5.46
N THR A 219 1.05 -3.98 6.13
CA THR A 219 1.75 -4.35 7.35
C THR A 219 2.01 -5.84 7.41
N LEU A 220 3.17 -6.21 7.92
CA LEU A 220 3.58 -7.55 8.26
C LEU A 220 3.95 -7.59 9.75
N TRP A 221 3.29 -8.47 10.50
CA TRP A 221 3.60 -8.78 11.89
C TRP A 221 4.21 -10.16 12.01
N ASP A 222 5.21 -10.29 12.89
CA ASP A 222 5.78 -11.59 13.24
C ASP A 222 4.88 -12.38 14.22
N ALA A 223 5.38 -13.53 14.65
CA ALA A 223 4.70 -14.39 15.62
C ALA A 223 4.45 -13.68 16.96
N ASP A 224 5.27 -12.71 17.38
CA ASP A 224 5.07 -11.96 18.61
C ASP A 224 4.12 -10.77 18.43
N CYS A 225 3.45 -10.68 17.27
CA CYS A 225 2.58 -9.57 16.88
C CYS A 225 3.32 -8.23 16.81
N MET A 226 4.63 -8.26 16.60
CA MET A 226 5.44 -7.07 16.42
C MET A 226 5.47 -6.71 14.94
N PRO A 227 5.17 -5.45 14.57
CA PRO A 227 5.25 -5.04 13.17
C PRO A 227 6.72 -5.05 12.74
N VAL A 228 7.05 -5.88 11.76
CA VAL A 228 8.42 -6.01 11.23
C VAL A 228 8.60 -5.27 9.91
N TRP A 229 7.52 -5.07 9.16
CA TRP A 229 7.53 -4.29 7.93
C TRP A 229 6.18 -3.63 7.70
N ALA A 230 6.18 -2.32 7.40
CA ALA A 230 4.94 -1.57 7.21
C ALA A 230 5.15 -0.34 6.34
N PHE A 231 4.13 0.06 5.58
CA PHE A 231 4.12 1.33 4.85
C PHE A 231 2.71 1.78 4.44
N SER A 232 2.56 3.07 4.19
CA SER A 232 1.45 3.71 3.50
C SER A 232 2.03 4.55 2.36
N ARG A 233 1.66 4.24 1.11
CA ARG A 233 2.27 4.84 -0.09
C ARG A 233 1.27 5.08 -1.21
N ALA A 234 1.45 6.20 -1.92
CA ALA A 234 0.83 6.39 -3.22
C ALA A 234 1.64 5.62 -4.28
N LEU A 235 0.98 4.68 -4.96
CA LEU A 235 1.57 3.85 -6.00
C LEU A 235 0.83 4.04 -7.32
N GLU A 236 1.59 4.19 -8.39
CA GLU A 236 1.06 4.28 -9.75
C GLU A 236 0.63 2.89 -10.25
N ILE A 237 -0.51 2.85 -10.93
CA ILE A 237 -1.06 1.69 -11.63
C ILE A 237 -0.37 1.61 -12.98
N THR A 238 0.48 0.61 -13.16
CA THR A 238 1.16 0.37 -14.45
C THR A 238 0.49 -0.78 -15.18
N ALA A 239 0.43 -0.69 -16.51
CA ALA A 239 -0.03 -1.81 -17.33
C ALA A 239 1.11 -2.82 -17.49
N THR A 240 0.84 -4.09 -17.18
CA THR A 240 1.81 -5.16 -17.45
C THR A 240 1.81 -5.43 -18.95
N SER A 241 2.81 -4.92 -19.68
CA SER A 241 3.01 -5.30 -21.08
C SER A 241 3.46 -6.77 -21.14
N GLY A 242 2.77 -7.58 -21.93
CA GLY A 242 2.84 -9.05 -21.91
C GLY A 242 4.16 -9.66 -22.40
N ARG A 243 5.27 -9.45 -21.69
CA ARG A 243 6.58 -10.03 -22.05
C ARG A 243 7.34 -10.73 -20.92
N GLN A 244 6.76 -10.91 -19.73
CA GLN A 244 7.43 -11.61 -18.63
C GLN A 244 6.61 -12.76 -18.02
N GLN A 245 5.80 -13.46 -18.81
CA GLN A 245 5.09 -14.64 -18.30
C GLN A 245 4.85 -15.72 -19.35
N GLU A 246 5.80 -15.92 -20.25
CA GLU A 246 5.77 -17.06 -21.19
C GLU A 246 6.18 -18.40 -20.53
N ASN A 247 6.48 -18.45 -19.21
CA ASN A 247 7.10 -19.63 -18.60
C ASN A 247 6.45 -20.17 -17.32
N GLU A 248 5.22 -19.82 -16.95
CA GLU A 248 4.61 -20.49 -15.78
C GLU A 248 3.13 -20.87 -15.86
N TYR A 249 2.41 -20.46 -16.91
CA TYR A 249 1.13 -21.09 -17.25
C TYR A 249 1.02 -21.14 -18.76
N ASP A 250 1.17 -22.34 -19.31
CA ASP A 250 0.85 -22.69 -20.68
C ASP A 250 -0.68 -22.57 -20.85
N ASP A 251 -1.17 -21.36 -21.03
CA ASP A 251 -2.48 -21.15 -21.64
C ASP A 251 -2.47 -19.86 -22.47
N VAL A 252 -2.96 -20.02 -23.69
CA VAL A 252 -2.95 -19.05 -24.76
C VAL A 252 -3.63 -17.76 -24.30
N ASP A 253 -2.93 -16.62 -24.32
CA ASP A 253 -3.54 -15.31 -24.07
C ASP A 253 -4.38 -14.86 -25.27
N MET A 254 -5.54 -15.51 -25.43
CA MET A 254 -6.65 -15.09 -26.28
C MET A 254 -7.91 -14.89 -25.43
N SER A 255 -7.77 -14.18 -24.29
CA SER A 255 -8.90 -13.87 -23.43
C SER A 255 -9.70 -12.66 -23.93
N VAL A 256 -10.25 -12.78 -25.15
CA VAL A 256 -11.51 -12.11 -25.46
C VAL A 256 -12.54 -12.83 -24.60
N SER A 257 -13.10 -12.17 -23.58
CA SER A 257 -14.20 -12.79 -22.83
C SER A 257 -15.29 -13.21 -23.83
N SER A 258 -16.05 -14.25 -23.53
CA SER A 258 -17.15 -14.73 -24.38
C SER A 258 -18.21 -13.65 -24.71
N ALA A 259 -18.10 -12.45 -24.11
CA ALA A 259 -18.90 -11.25 -24.36
C ALA A 259 -18.17 -10.08 -25.06
N GLY A 260 -16.91 -10.25 -25.51
CA GLY A 260 -16.14 -9.19 -26.18
C GLY A 260 -15.53 -8.14 -25.24
N GLU A 261 -15.39 -8.44 -23.95
CA GLU A 261 -14.81 -7.52 -22.97
C GLU A 261 -13.28 -7.55 -23.02
N VAL A 262 -12.64 -6.39 -22.89
CA VAL A 262 -11.18 -6.26 -22.90
C VAL A 262 -10.68 -6.39 -21.46
N ILE A 263 -9.96 -7.47 -21.17
CA ILE A 263 -9.25 -7.67 -19.91
C ILE A 263 -7.91 -6.93 -19.99
N ARG A 264 -7.66 -6.06 -19.02
CA ARG A 264 -6.35 -5.41 -18.83
C ARG A 264 -5.75 -5.90 -17.52
N ARG A 265 -4.50 -6.37 -17.59
CA ARG A 265 -3.69 -6.69 -16.42
C ARG A 265 -2.89 -5.45 -16.03
N LEU A 266 -2.99 -5.09 -14.75
CA LEU A 266 -2.36 -3.91 -14.17
C LEU A 266 -1.60 -4.33 -12.92
N GLU A 267 -0.61 -3.55 -12.49
CA GLU A 267 0.11 -3.79 -11.25
C GLU A 267 0.34 -2.49 -10.47
N LEU A 268 0.41 -2.63 -9.15
CA LEU A 268 0.98 -1.65 -8.23
C LEU A 268 2.22 -2.29 -7.61
N ARG A 269 3.34 -1.57 -7.59
CA ARG A 269 4.61 -2.11 -7.08
C ARG A 269 5.24 -1.16 -6.07
N PHE A 270 5.63 -1.69 -4.92
CA PHE A 270 6.42 -0.98 -3.94
C PHE A 270 7.72 -1.73 -3.67
N HIS A 271 8.85 -1.03 -3.80
CA HIS A 271 10.17 -1.55 -3.49
C HIS A 271 10.77 -0.75 -2.31
N ASP A 272 11.05 -1.45 -1.22
CA ASP A 272 11.75 -0.89 -0.05
C ASP A 272 13.26 -1.07 -0.23
N GLU A 273 13.92 -0.09 -0.84
CA GLU A 273 15.37 -0.15 -1.11
C GLU A 273 16.21 -0.40 0.16
N ALA A 274 15.77 0.11 1.31
CA ALA A 274 16.52 0.01 2.56
C ALA A 274 16.53 -1.41 3.13
N ARG A 275 15.44 -2.17 2.91
CA ARG A 275 15.28 -3.54 3.38
C ARG A 275 15.37 -4.58 2.25
N SER A 276 15.43 -4.12 1.00
CA SER A 276 15.33 -4.95 -0.21
C SER A 276 14.07 -5.84 -0.21
N ASN A 277 12.96 -5.32 0.31
CA ASN A 277 11.66 -6.00 0.32
C ASN A 277 10.78 -5.45 -0.82
N GLU A 278 9.83 -6.24 -1.29
CA GLU A 278 8.91 -5.84 -2.37
C GLU A 278 7.47 -6.28 -2.08
N LEU A 279 6.51 -5.41 -2.41
CA LEU A 279 5.09 -5.74 -2.50
C LEU A 279 4.64 -5.53 -3.95
N VAL A 280 4.00 -6.54 -4.53
CA VAL A 280 3.35 -6.44 -5.84
C VAL A 280 1.88 -6.76 -5.69
N VAL A 281 1.01 -5.83 -6.08
CA VAL A 281 -0.44 -6.04 -6.14
C VAL A 281 -0.84 -6.09 -7.60
N ARG A 282 -1.27 -7.25 -8.09
CA ARG A 282 -1.78 -7.41 -9.44
C ARG A 282 -3.28 -7.14 -9.45
N LEU A 283 -3.72 -6.33 -10.40
CA LEU A 283 -5.10 -5.95 -10.60
C LEU A 283 -5.57 -6.43 -11.97
N MET A 284 -6.84 -6.80 -12.06
CA MET A 284 -7.51 -7.07 -13.32
C MET A 284 -8.60 -6.03 -13.55
N SER A 285 -8.64 -5.49 -14.77
CA SER A 285 -9.62 -4.52 -15.21
C SER A 285 -10.44 -5.06 -16.38
N LEU A 286 -11.75 -5.20 -16.21
CA LEU A 286 -12.68 -5.49 -17.31
C LEU A 286 -13.26 -4.19 -17.86
N SER A 287 -12.99 -3.93 -19.13
CA SER A 287 -13.60 -2.83 -19.87
C SER A 287 -14.67 -3.36 -20.81
N PRO A 288 -15.87 -2.74 -20.86
CA PRO A 288 -16.88 -3.12 -21.84
C PRO A 288 -16.39 -2.86 -23.27
N PRO A 289 -16.90 -3.61 -24.28
CA PRO A 289 -16.54 -3.41 -25.67
C PRO A 289 -16.85 -1.98 -26.16
N LEU A 290 -15.91 -1.39 -26.91
CA LEU A 290 -16.03 -0.02 -27.47
C LEU A 290 -17.28 0.22 -28.35
N HIS A 291 -17.97 -0.84 -28.78
CA HIS A 291 -19.09 -0.78 -29.71
C HIS A 291 -20.47 -0.93 -29.08
N GLN A 292 -20.57 -0.97 -27.75
CA GLN A 292 -21.86 -0.95 -27.06
C GLN A 292 -21.93 0.25 -26.11
N GLN A 293 -22.84 1.19 -26.40
CA GLN A 293 -23.28 2.24 -25.47
C GLN A 293 -23.97 1.60 -24.26
N THR A 294 -23.20 0.99 -23.38
CA THR A 294 -23.69 0.46 -22.11
C THR A 294 -23.19 1.35 -20.98
N THR A 295 -24.06 1.59 -20.01
CA THR A 295 -23.78 2.29 -18.74
C THR A 295 -22.84 1.49 -17.82
N LYS A 296 -22.23 0.40 -18.31
CA LYS A 296 -21.38 -0.49 -17.52
C LYS A 296 -20.04 0.19 -17.28
N LYS A 297 -19.74 0.45 -16.01
CA LYS A 297 -18.44 1.00 -15.57
C LYS A 297 -17.37 -0.09 -15.64
N THR A 298 -16.14 0.31 -15.93
CA THR A 298 -14.95 -0.53 -15.81
C THR A 298 -14.90 -1.14 -14.41
N LYS A 299 -14.76 -2.46 -14.33
CA LYS A 299 -14.58 -3.17 -13.05
C LYS A 299 -13.10 -3.41 -12.83
N LEU A 300 -12.60 -3.05 -11.66
CA LEU A 300 -11.24 -3.30 -11.21
C LEU A 300 -11.30 -4.19 -9.96
N TRP A 301 -10.50 -5.24 -9.89
CA TRP A 301 -10.36 -6.05 -8.69
C TRP A 301 -8.93 -6.52 -8.48
N VAL A 302 -8.62 -6.89 -7.24
CA VAL A 302 -7.32 -7.44 -6.88
C VAL A 302 -7.28 -8.90 -7.31
N ALA A 303 -6.32 -9.23 -8.15
CA ALA A 303 -6.09 -10.58 -8.65
C ALA A 303 -5.08 -11.34 -7.82
N GLN A 304 -4.01 -10.67 -7.39
CA GLN A 304 -2.94 -11.28 -6.62
C GLN A 304 -2.27 -10.24 -5.73
N VAL A 305 -1.80 -10.68 -4.57
CA VAL A 305 -0.80 -9.93 -3.79
C VAL A 305 0.41 -10.84 -3.57
N SER A 306 1.59 -10.34 -3.91
CA SER A 306 2.87 -11.02 -3.70
C SER A 306 3.74 -10.20 -2.76
N VAL A 307 4.26 -10.86 -1.73
CA VAL A 307 5.20 -10.27 -0.77
C VAL A 307 6.55 -10.96 -0.94
N THR A 308 7.60 -10.17 -1.16
CA THR A 308 8.98 -10.65 -1.25
C THR A 308 9.80 -10.03 -0.12
N LEU A 309 10.45 -10.87 0.67
CA LEU A 309 11.37 -10.45 1.73
C LEU A 309 12.80 -10.86 1.39
N SER A 310 13.76 -9.97 1.64
CA SER A 310 15.17 -10.32 1.52
C SER A 310 15.64 -11.19 2.69
N LEU A 311 16.57 -12.11 2.43
CA LEU A 311 17.18 -12.90 3.51
C LEU A 311 18.01 -12.04 4.46
N SER A 312 18.60 -10.94 3.97
CA SER A 312 19.32 -9.99 4.84
C SER A 312 18.38 -9.34 5.85
N PHE A 313 17.16 -8.96 5.42
CA PHE A 313 16.12 -8.44 6.30
C PHE A 313 15.70 -9.49 7.34
N ILE A 314 15.40 -10.72 6.91
CA ILE A 314 15.00 -11.81 7.83
C ILE A 314 16.11 -12.13 8.84
N ASN A 315 17.34 -12.36 8.35
CA ASN A 315 18.49 -12.66 9.20
C ASN A 315 18.77 -11.55 10.22
N THR A 316 18.65 -10.28 9.82
CA THR A 316 18.85 -9.14 10.73
C THR A 316 17.72 -9.00 11.75
N THR A 317 16.48 -9.25 11.34
CA THR A 317 15.29 -9.09 12.19
C THR A 317 15.18 -10.19 13.24
N PHE A 318 15.47 -11.44 12.85
CA PHE A 318 15.24 -12.63 13.68
C PHE A 318 16.53 -13.29 14.20
N GLY A 319 17.70 -12.74 13.88
CA GLY A 319 19.00 -13.29 14.29
C GLY A 319 19.33 -14.63 13.63
N THR A 320 18.72 -14.95 12.50
CA THR A 320 18.91 -16.21 11.77
C THR A 320 20.08 -16.15 10.77
N LYS A 321 20.39 -17.30 10.15
CA LYS A 321 21.38 -17.43 9.09
C LYS A 321 20.89 -18.38 8.01
N TYR A 322 20.07 -17.85 7.12
CA TYR A 322 19.79 -18.41 5.80
C TYR A 322 20.87 -17.98 4.81
#